data_AF-A0AAW0WBF7-F1
#
_entry.id   AF-A0AAW0WBF7-F1
#
_cell.length_a   1.000
_cell.length_b   1.000
_cell.length_c   1.000
_cell.angle_alpha   90.00
_cell.angle_beta   90.00
_cell.angle_gamma   90.00
#
_symmetry.space_group_name_H-M   'P 1'
#
loop_
_entity.id
_entity.type
_entity.pdbx_description
1 polymer ?
#
loop_
_entity_poly.entity_id
_entity_poly.type
_entity_poly.pdbx_seq_one_letter_code
_entity_poly.pdbx_strand_id
1 'polypeptide(L)'
;MAETQVQQMGVGDPTGAIQQCILSLHNIGVVKFGRFTLKSGMQSPVYFDLRLIVSYPKLMETVSELMWAARPGTDYDLVCGVAYTGLPIATVISTKQNVPMLIRRKETKGYGTKKLVEGSYQGNQKCLMIEDVIVSGSSVYESVETLRDLKLDVKDAVVFLDREQGGTANLKAMDINIVSVVTMTEMMSILLKHGCIDQVTHDSVLEFVSSHRDTSIVTKEKTSCKNGIQVMDRKNCSFESRITTTNHPLTRKLFEIMANKKTNLCVAADVTTTEELVSLADKVGPHICLLKTHIDILTNFSQDTIDKLRDLAAKHNFLLFEDRCVTDKA
;
A
#
# COMPACT_ATOMS: atom_id res chain seq x y z
N MET A 1 6.79 29.00 -55.81
CA MET A 1 5.52 29.29 -55.12
C MET A 1 4.60 28.10 -55.27
N ALA A 2 4.28 27.44 -54.16
CA ALA A 2 3.01 26.81 -53.80
C ALA A 2 3.31 25.73 -52.76
N GLU A 3 3.20 26.16 -51.51
CA GLU A 3 3.31 25.36 -50.29
C GLU A 3 2.23 24.28 -50.28
N THR A 4 2.62 23.03 -50.01
CA THR A 4 1.67 21.96 -49.70
C THR A 4 1.39 22.03 -48.20
N GLN A 5 0.20 22.51 -47.86
CA GLN A 5 -0.29 22.59 -46.49
C GLN A 5 -0.37 21.18 -45.89
N VAL A 6 0.37 20.96 -44.80
CA VAL A 6 0.24 19.81 -43.91
C VAL A 6 -1.07 20.00 -43.15
N GLN A 7 -2.06 19.18 -43.47
CA GLN A 7 -3.35 19.15 -42.81
C GLN A 7 -3.17 18.56 -41.41
N GLN A 8 -3.41 19.39 -40.39
CA GLN A 8 -3.42 19.01 -38.98
C GLN A 8 -4.45 17.89 -38.74
N MET A 9 -4.00 16.75 -38.23
CA MET A 9 -4.89 15.68 -37.77
C MET A 9 -5.62 16.13 -36.50
N GLY A 10 -6.94 16.33 -36.61
CA GLY A 10 -7.80 16.70 -35.50
C GLY A 10 -7.94 15.60 -34.46
N VAL A 11 -8.03 16.02 -33.19
CA VAL A 11 -8.29 15.20 -32.01
C VAL A 11 -9.62 14.47 -32.20
N GLY A 12 -9.57 13.13 -32.31
CA GLY A 12 -10.75 12.28 -32.48
C GLY A 12 -11.68 12.29 -31.26
N ASP A 13 -12.94 11.90 -31.46
CA ASP A 13 -13.97 11.77 -30.41
C ASP A 13 -13.41 11.09 -29.14
N PRO A 14 -13.26 11.84 -28.03
CA PRO A 14 -12.73 11.31 -26.78
C PRO A 14 -13.53 10.11 -26.26
N THR A 15 -14.84 10.12 -26.51
CA THR A 15 -15.77 9.08 -26.06
C THR A 15 -15.48 7.75 -26.75
N GLY A 16 -15.30 7.78 -28.08
CA GLY A 16 -14.94 6.60 -28.86
C GLY A 16 -13.59 6.00 -28.47
N ALA A 17 -12.60 6.85 -28.20
CA ALA A 17 -11.26 6.40 -27.77
C ALA A 17 -11.29 5.72 -26.39
N ILE A 18 -12.01 6.29 -25.42
CA ILE A 18 -12.20 5.71 -24.09
C ILE A 18 -12.93 4.36 -24.21
N GLN A 19 -14.00 4.31 -25.00
CA GLN A 19 -14.76 3.08 -25.24
C GLN A 19 -13.86 1.95 -25.78
N GLN A 20 -13.08 2.24 -26.84
CA GLN A 20 -12.19 1.24 -27.43
C GLN A 20 -11.08 0.78 -26.46
N CYS A 21 -10.56 1.70 -25.64
CA CYS A 21 -9.59 1.38 -24.60
C CYS A 21 -10.19 0.40 -23.58
N ILE A 22 -11.40 0.65 -23.07
CA ILE A 22 -12.09 -0.21 -22.10
C ILE A 22 -12.32 -1.62 -22.66
N LEU A 23 -12.77 -1.73 -23.91
CA LEU A 23 -12.95 -3.04 -24.57
C LEU A 23 -11.61 -3.79 -24.70
N SER A 24 -10.54 -3.09 -25.05
CA SER A 24 -9.20 -3.67 -25.15
C SER A 24 -8.68 -4.15 -23.78
N LEU A 25 -8.90 -3.37 -22.72
CA LEU A 25 -8.56 -3.73 -21.34
C LEU A 25 -9.33 -4.98 -20.88
N HIS A 26 -10.64 -5.05 -21.17
CA HIS A 26 -11.45 -6.23 -20.86
C HIS A 26 -10.92 -7.48 -21.59
N ASN A 27 -10.61 -7.37 -22.88
CA ASN A 27 -10.15 -8.50 -23.70
C ASN A 27 -8.84 -9.12 -23.20
N ILE A 28 -7.95 -8.32 -22.61
CA ILE A 28 -6.70 -8.83 -22.02
C ILE A 28 -6.88 -9.29 -20.57
N GLY A 29 -8.07 -9.14 -19.97
CA GLY A 29 -8.36 -9.58 -18.61
C GLY A 29 -7.93 -8.59 -17.52
N VAL A 30 -7.85 -7.29 -17.84
CA VAL A 30 -7.68 -6.23 -16.83
C VAL A 30 -8.92 -6.13 -15.94
N VAL A 31 -10.11 -6.31 -16.52
CA VAL A 31 -11.40 -6.33 -15.79
C VAL A 31 -11.83 -7.78 -15.62
N LYS A 32 -12.04 -8.21 -14.37
CA LYS A 32 -12.46 -9.59 -14.04
C LYS A 32 -13.71 -9.55 -13.18
N PHE A 33 -14.61 -10.50 -13.42
CA PHE A 33 -15.88 -10.65 -12.69
C PHE A 33 -15.90 -11.96 -11.91
N GLY A 34 -16.56 -11.97 -10.76
CA GLY A 34 -16.56 -13.10 -9.83
C GLY A 34 -16.37 -12.64 -8.39
N ARG A 35 -15.98 -13.53 -7.48
CA ARG A 35 -15.83 -13.20 -6.06
C ARG A 35 -14.37 -12.94 -5.72
N PHE A 36 -14.02 -11.69 -5.44
CA PHE A 36 -12.67 -11.28 -5.09
C PHE A 36 -12.59 -10.72 -3.68
N THR A 37 -11.61 -11.19 -2.91
CA THR A 37 -11.32 -10.61 -1.60
C THR A 37 -10.37 -9.43 -1.76
N LEU A 38 -10.86 -8.23 -1.47
CA LEU A 38 -10.07 -7.00 -1.49
C LEU A 38 -9.09 -6.97 -0.31
N LYS A 39 -8.10 -6.06 -0.37
CA LYS A 39 -7.15 -5.84 0.73
C LYS A 39 -7.83 -5.48 2.06
N SER A 40 -9.04 -4.92 2.00
CA SER A 40 -9.88 -4.64 3.17
C SER A 40 -10.53 -5.88 3.80
N GLY A 41 -10.43 -7.06 3.16
CA GLY A 41 -11.17 -8.28 3.52
C GLY A 41 -12.58 -8.35 2.92
N MET A 42 -13.04 -7.28 2.29
CA MET A 42 -14.35 -7.19 1.64
C MET A 42 -14.41 -8.06 0.39
N GLN A 43 -15.56 -8.69 0.15
CA GLN A 43 -15.84 -9.39 -1.11
C GLN A 43 -16.34 -8.40 -2.15
N SER A 44 -15.74 -8.39 -3.33
CA SER A 44 -16.12 -7.54 -4.47
C SER A 44 -16.49 -8.41 -5.67
N PRO A 45 -17.56 -8.08 -6.41
CA PRO A 45 -17.98 -8.79 -7.62
C PRO A 45 -17.07 -8.51 -8.83
N VAL A 46 -16.18 -7.51 -8.71
CA VAL A 46 -15.30 -7.02 -9.78
C VAL A 46 -13.89 -6.77 -9.26
N TYR A 47 -12.90 -7.16 -10.07
CA TYR A 47 -11.50 -6.86 -9.85
C TYR A 47 -10.90 -6.19 -11.08
N PHE A 48 -10.15 -5.12 -10.85
CA PHE A 48 -9.50 -4.34 -11.89
C PHE A 48 -8.00 -4.34 -11.63
N ASP A 49 -7.21 -4.78 -12.60
CA ASP A 49 -5.76 -4.90 -12.49
C ASP A 49 -5.04 -4.29 -13.70
N LEU A 50 -4.77 -3.00 -13.63
CA LEU A 50 -4.12 -2.27 -14.73
C LEU A 50 -2.64 -2.63 -14.88
N ARG A 51 -2.03 -3.37 -13.94
CA ARG A 51 -0.61 -3.75 -14.06
C ARG A 51 -0.33 -4.58 -15.30
N LEU A 52 -1.34 -5.28 -15.81
CA LEU A 52 -1.21 -6.12 -17.00
C LEU A 52 -0.85 -5.34 -18.27
N ILE A 53 -1.17 -4.04 -18.37
CA ILE A 53 -0.92 -3.25 -19.58
C ILE A 53 0.56 -3.10 -19.92
N VAL A 54 1.48 -3.34 -18.97
CA VAL A 54 2.92 -3.31 -19.23
C VAL A 54 3.35 -4.36 -20.24
N SER A 55 2.57 -5.44 -20.39
CA SER A 55 2.74 -6.47 -21.42
C SER A 55 2.15 -6.08 -22.78
N TYR A 56 1.47 -4.94 -22.88
CA TYR A 56 0.79 -4.44 -24.08
C TYR A 56 1.17 -2.97 -24.33
N PRO A 57 2.38 -2.68 -24.85
CA PRO A 57 2.92 -1.32 -24.94
C PRO A 57 2.01 -0.31 -25.65
N LYS A 58 1.31 -0.72 -26.71
CA LYS A 58 0.36 0.16 -27.41
C LYS A 58 -0.83 0.56 -26.54
N LEU A 59 -1.36 -0.38 -25.76
CA LEU A 59 -2.46 -0.10 -24.84
C LEU A 59 -1.99 0.77 -23.66
N MET A 60 -0.78 0.53 -23.16
CA MET A 60 -0.16 1.39 -22.15
C MET A 60 0.02 2.82 -22.65
N GLU A 61 0.44 2.98 -23.91
CA GLU A 61 0.51 4.28 -24.58
C GLU A 61 -0.86 4.96 -24.67
N THR A 62 -1.90 4.23 -25.11
CA THR A 62 -3.28 4.76 -25.18
C THR A 62 -3.81 5.19 -23.80
N VAL A 63 -3.62 4.36 -22.76
CA VAL A 63 -4.00 4.71 -21.38
C VAL A 63 -3.31 5.99 -20.93
N SER A 64 -2.01 6.11 -21.21
CA SER A 64 -1.20 7.28 -20.85
C SER A 64 -1.66 8.55 -21.57
N GLU A 65 -2.02 8.45 -22.86
CA GLU A 65 -2.56 9.57 -23.64
C GLU A 65 -3.94 10.02 -23.13
N LEU A 66 -4.83 9.08 -22.82
CA LEU A 66 -6.14 9.40 -22.27
C LEU A 66 -6.03 10.09 -20.90
N MET A 67 -5.16 9.60 -20.03
CA MET A 67 -4.90 10.24 -18.73
C MET A 67 -4.27 11.63 -18.91
N TRP A 68 -3.31 11.79 -19.82
CA TRP A 68 -2.77 13.11 -20.10
C TRP A 68 -3.83 14.06 -20.65
N ALA A 69 -4.70 13.60 -21.55
CA ALA A 69 -5.78 14.42 -22.12
C ALA A 69 -6.81 14.84 -21.06
N ALA A 70 -7.11 13.97 -20.09
CA ALA A 70 -8.07 14.21 -19.01
C ALA A 70 -7.54 15.06 -17.85
N ARG A 71 -6.25 15.41 -17.83
CA ARG A 71 -5.63 16.12 -16.70
C ARG A 71 -6.37 17.44 -16.37
N PRO A 72 -6.46 17.84 -15.09
CA PRO A 72 -7.25 19.01 -14.68
C PRO A 72 -6.70 20.37 -15.17
N GLY A 73 -5.39 20.48 -15.37
CA GLY A 73 -4.71 21.73 -15.74
C GLY A 73 -3.72 21.55 -16.90
N THR A 74 -3.20 22.65 -17.44
CA THR A 74 -2.36 22.58 -18.66
C THR A 74 -0.85 22.64 -18.39
N ASP A 75 -0.43 23.20 -17.24
CA ASP A 75 0.97 23.55 -16.96
C ASP A 75 1.50 22.82 -15.73
N TYR A 76 2.22 21.72 -15.96
CA TYR A 76 2.90 20.94 -14.92
C TYR A 76 4.41 20.90 -15.19
N ASP A 77 5.20 21.21 -14.18
CA ASP A 77 6.66 21.14 -14.24
C ASP A 77 7.16 19.70 -14.06
N LEU A 78 6.38 18.88 -13.36
CA LEU A 78 6.73 17.54 -12.94
C LEU A 78 5.52 16.59 -13.03
N VAL A 79 5.77 15.31 -13.27
CA VAL A 79 4.78 14.23 -13.05
C VAL A 79 5.29 13.26 -12.00
N CYS A 80 4.41 12.71 -11.17
CA CYS A 80 4.75 11.66 -10.21
C CYS A 80 3.72 10.54 -10.22
N GLY A 81 4.16 9.33 -10.54
CA GLY A 81 3.32 8.14 -10.49
C GLY A 81 3.16 7.61 -9.07
N VAL A 82 1.94 7.29 -8.67
CA VAL A 82 1.70 6.58 -7.40
C VAL A 82 2.15 5.13 -7.54
N ALA A 83 2.92 4.66 -6.55
CA ALA A 83 3.54 3.35 -6.62
C ALA A 83 2.53 2.19 -6.42
N TYR A 84 2.50 1.16 -7.27
CA TYR A 84 3.48 0.84 -8.32
C TYR A 84 2.96 1.02 -9.74
N THR A 85 1.66 0.81 -9.99
CA THR A 85 1.09 0.79 -11.35
C THR A 85 1.09 2.17 -12.01
N GLY A 86 1.01 3.26 -11.24
CA GLY A 86 1.11 4.62 -11.76
C GLY A 86 2.49 4.96 -12.31
N LEU A 87 3.55 4.24 -11.91
CA LEU A 87 4.93 4.50 -12.34
C LEU A 87 5.17 4.29 -13.84
N PRO A 88 4.85 3.13 -14.45
CA PRO A 88 5.02 2.94 -15.90
C PRO A 88 4.18 3.94 -16.71
N ILE A 89 2.96 4.25 -16.27
CA ILE A 89 2.09 5.24 -16.92
C ILE A 89 2.72 6.63 -16.86
N ALA A 90 3.17 7.07 -15.68
CA ALA A 90 3.87 8.34 -15.52
C ALA A 90 5.15 8.42 -16.36
N THR A 91 5.86 7.30 -16.52
CA THR A 91 7.07 7.22 -17.36
C THR A 91 6.73 7.46 -18.84
N VAL A 92 5.65 6.84 -19.34
CA VAL A 92 5.19 7.05 -20.72
C VAL A 92 4.71 8.50 -20.92
N ILE A 93 3.96 9.05 -19.97
CA ILE A 93 3.54 10.47 -20.02
C ILE A 93 4.77 11.38 -20.06
N SER A 94 5.71 11.18 -19.14
CA SER A 94 6.95 11.98 -19.04
C SER A 94 7.73 11.99 -20.35
N THR A 95 7.95 10.82 -20.94
CA THR A 95 8.72 10.68 -22.18
C THR A 95 8.01 11.27 -23.39
N LYS A 96 6.68 11.12 -23.50
CA LYS A 96 5.92 11.63 -24.66
C LYS A 96 5.64 13.13 -24.59
N GLN A 97 5.41 13.65 -23.39
CA GLN A 97 5.05 15.05 -23.17
C GLN A 97 6.26 15.92 -22.81
N ASN A 98 7.45 15.30 -22.70
CA ASN A 98 8.69 15.96 -22.30
C ASN A 98 8.56 16.70 -20.96
N VAL A 99 7.90 16.06 -19.98
CA VAL A 99 7.73 16.57 -18.62
C VAL A 99 8.58 15.73 -17.66
N PRO A 100 9.51 16.30 -16.89
CA PRO A 100 10.34 15.52 -15.96
C PRO A 100 9.51 14.72 -14.95
N MET A 101 9.99 13.52 -14.59
CA MET A 101 9.29 12.61 -13.67
C MET A 101 10.00 12.52 -12.31
N LEU A 102 9.19 12.48 -11.25
CA LEU A 102 9.60 12.08 -9.92
C LEU A 102 9.12 10.66 -9.60
N ILE A 103 9.92 9.92 -8.84
CA ILE A 103 9.56 8.58 -8.34
C ILE A 103 9.51 8.63 -6.81
N ARG A 104 8.30 8.57 -6.24
CA ARG A 104 8.11 8.43 -4.80
C ARG A 104 8.19 6.96 -4.41
N ARG A 105 9.16 6.62 -3.58
CA ARG A 105 9.41 5.25 -3.10
C ARG A 105 8.45 4.93 -1.97
N LYS A 106 7.91 3.71 -1.96
CA LYS A 106 7.01 3.24 -0.91
C LYS A 106 7.78 2.79 0.34
N GLU A 107 8.98 2.25 0.15
CA GLU A 107 9.87 1.77 1.20
C GLU A 107 11.06 2.72 1.41
N THR A 108 11.38 3.03 2.66
CA THR A 108 12.64 3.67 3.04
C THR A 108 13.79 2.66 2.95
N LYS A 109 14.90 3.04 2.31
CA LYS A 109 16.14 2.26 2.42
C LYS A 109 16.66 2.35 3.86
N GLY A 110 17.17 1.24 4.39
CA GLY A 110 17.90 1.20 5.67
C GLY A 110 19.29 1.84 5.61
N TYR A 111 19.78 2.20 4.41
CA TYR A 111 21.13 2.70 4.15
C TYR A 111 21.13 3.77 3.02
N GLY A 112 22.15 4.63 2.96
CA GLY A 112 22.28 5.71 1.96
C GLY A 112 21.54 7.01 2.33
N THR A 113 21.20 7.83 1.33
CA THR A 113 20.65 9.21 1.50
C THR A 113 19.25 9.29 2.13
N LYS A 114 18.59 8.15 2.42
CA LYS A 114 17.23 8.03 2.99
C LYS A 114 16.15 8.83 2.25
N LYS A 115 16.40 9.28 1.01
CA LYS A 115 15.44 10.05 0.21
C LYS A 115 14.23 9.18 -0.15
N LEU A 116 13.04 9.73 0.10
CA LEU A 116 11.76 9.13 -0.26
C LEU A 116 11.36 9.39 -1.71
N VAL A 117 11.99 10.37 -2.36
CA VAL A 117 11.67 10.81 -3.73
C VAL A 117 12.96 10.86 -4.54
N GLU A 118 12.95 10.19 -5.68
CA GLU A 118 14.02 10.22 -6.69
C GLU A 118 13.62 11.18 -7.83
N GLY A 119 14.62 11.78 -8.48
CA GLY A 119 14.44 12.78 -9.53
C GLY A 119 15.01 14.15 -9.13
N SER A 120 15.08 15.07 -10.11
CA SER A 120 15.52 16.45 -9.89
C SER A 120 14.30 17.34 -9.72
N TYR A 121 14.29 18.14 -8.66
CA TYR A 121 13.19 19.05 -8.36
C TYR A 121 13.69 20.30 -7.63
N GLN A 122 12.89 21.35 -7.71
CA GLN A 122 13.03 22.62 -6.99
C GLN A 122 11.70 22.93 -6.31
N GLY A 123 11.76 23.71 -5.22
CA GLY A 123 10.54 24.15 -4.53
C GLY A 123 9.61 24.94 -5.45
N ASN A 124 8.31 24.90 -5.15
CA ASN A 124 7.21 25.55 -5.87
C ASN A 124 6.93 25.02 -7.29
N GLN A 125 7.65 24.00 -7.76
CA GLN A 125 7.30 23.32 -9.01
C GLN A 125 5.95 22.62 -8.88
N LYS A 126 5.12 22.75 -9.91
CA LYS A 126 3.81 22.09 -10.01
C LYS A 126 3.98 20.63 -10.40
N CYS A 127 3.50 19.72 -9.58
CA CYS A 127 3.58 18.29 -9.84
C CYS A 127 2.19 17.67 -9.99
N LEU A 128 1.95 17.01 -11.14
CA LEU A 128 0.74 16.23 -11.40
C LEU A 128 0.91 14.80 -10.89
N MET A 129 -0.05 14.34 -10.09
CA MET A 129 -0.10 12.95 -9.64
C MET A 129 -0.76 12.05 -10.69
N ILE A 130 -0.16 10.90 -10.98
CA ILE A 130 -0.68 9.89 -11.92
C ILE A 130 -1.02 8.62 -11.14
N GLU A 131 -2.29 8.19 -11.17
CA GLU A 131 -2.79 7.00 -10.46
C GLU A 131 -3.56 6.06 -11.41
N ASP A 132 -3.48 4.75 -11.20
CA ASP A 132 -4.26 3.80 -12.01
C ASP A 132 -5.72 3.72 -11.55
N VAL A 133 -5.94 3.49 -10.26
CA VAL A 133 -7.26 3.26 -9.69
C VAL A 133 -7.40 4.01 -8.39
N ILE A 134 -8.52 4.72 -8.22
CA ILE A 134 -8.88 5.33 -6.94
C ILE A 134 -10.04 4.58 -6.28
N VAL A 135 -9.91 4.37 -4.97
CA VAL A 135 -10.96 3.84 -4.08
C VAL A 135 -11.27 4.89 -3.01
N SER A 136 -10.48 4.95 -1.93
CA SER A 136 -10.60 5.95 -0.87
C SER A 136 -9.80 7.21 -1.15
N GLY A 137 -8.80 7.17 -2.04
CA GLY A 137 -7.85 8.26 -2.28
C GLY A 137 -6.59 8.25 -1.39
N SER A 138 -6.47 7.31 -0.45
CA SER A 138 -5.37 7.31 0.53
C SER A 138 -3.98 7.18 -0.11
N SER A 139 -3.81 6.36 -1.14
CA SER A 139 -2.51 6.18 -1.83
C SER A 139 -2.00 7.46 -2.50
N VAL A 140 -2.93 8.19 -3.13
CA VAL A 140 -2.66 9.50 -3.74
C VAL A 140 -2.27 10.48 -2.64
N TYR A 141 -3.10 10.60 -1.59
CA TYR A 141 -2.85 11.55 -0.50
C TYR A 141 -1.50 11.33 0.20
N GLU A 142 -1.14 10.08 0.53
CA GLU A 142 0.18 9.79 1.14
C GLU A 142 1.36 10.23 0.26
N SER A 143 1.19 10.16 -1.07
CA SER A 143 2.21 10.58 -2.02
C SER A 143 2.24 12.10 -2.14
N VAL A 144 1.07 12.74 -2.16
CA VAL A 144 0.92 14.21 -2.15
C VAL A 144 1.55 14.82 -0.90
N GLU A 145 1.30 14.28 0.29
CA GLU A 145 1.93 14.76 1.53
C GLU A 145 3.46 14.70 1.45
N THR A 146 4.01 13.58 0.96
CA THR A 146 5.46 13.41 0.80
C THR A 146 6.06 14.48 -0.10
N LEU A 147 5.37 14.87 -1.18
CA LEU A 147 5.85 15.87 -2.13
C LEU A 147 5.63 17.31 -1.61
N ARG A 148 4.53 17.57 -0.92
CA ARG A 148 4.26 18.86 -0.26
C ARG A 148 5.28 19.17 0.85
N ASP A 149 5.75 18.15 1.58
CA ASP A 149 6.85 18.28 2.55
C ASP A 149 8.16 18.76 1.89
N LEU A 150 8.37 18.40 0.62
CA LEU A 150 9.48 18.85 -0.21
C LEU A 150 9.23 20.22 -0.87
N LYS A 151 8.16 20.92 -0.49
CA LYS A 151 7.75 22.23 -1.00
C LYS A 151 7.32 22.24 -2.46
N LEU A 152 6.85 21.12 -3.00
CA LEU A 152 6.25 21.06 -4.33
C LEU A 152 4.77 21.50 -4.29
N ASP A 153 4.30 22.16 -5.35
CA ASP A 153 2.89 22.52 -5.51
C ASP A 153 2.13 21.33 -6.11
N VAL A 154 1.45 20.57 -5.26
CA VAL A 154 0.71 19.36 -5.65
C VAL A 154 -0.76 19.57 -5.36
N LYS A 155 -1.51 19.98 -6.38
CA LYS A 155 -2.95 20.28 -6.29
C LYS A 155 -3.82 19.41 -7.18
N ASP A 156 -3.21 18.70 -8.12
CA ASP A 156 -3.95 17.97 -9.14
C ASP A 156 -3.49 16.51 -9.23
N ALA A 157 -4.46 15.64 -9.46
CA ALA A 157 -4.26 14.24 -9.77
C ALA A 157 -5.10 13.86 -10.99
N VAL A 158 -4.59 12.93 -11.79
CA VAL A 158 -5.37 12.24 -12.81
C VAL A 158 -5.32 10.74 -12.55
N VAL A 159 -6.49 10.11 -12.63
CA VAL A 159 -6.65 8.68 -12.39
C VAL A 159 -7.31 8.02 -13.60
N PHE A 160 -6.93 6.78 -13.92
CA PHE A 160 -7.60 6.07 -15.00
C PHE A 160 -9.03 5.68 -14.59
N LEU A 161 -9.18 4.93 -13.50
CA LEU A 161 -10.47 4.43 -13.02
C LEU A 161 -10.84 4.99 -11.63
N ASP A 162 -11.99 5.67 -11.53
CA ASP A 162 -12.64 5.92 -10.24
C ASP A 162 -13.61 4.79 -9.89
N ARG A 163 -13.38 4.11 -8.77
CA ARG A 163 -14.30 3.06 -8.27
C ARG A 163 -15.57 3.61 -7.64
N GLU A 164 -15.69 4.93 -7.50
CA GLU A 164 -16.82 5.66 -6.93
C GLU A 164 -17.08 5.30 -5.46
N GLN A 165 -15.99 5.11 -4.71
CA GLN A 165 -16.00 4.70 -3.29
C GLN A 165 -15.52 5.81 -2.35
N GLY A 166 -15.71 7.08 -2.74
CA GLY A 166 -15.46 8.25 -1.90
C GLY A 166 -14.13 8.98 -2.17
N GLY A 167 -13.22 8.39 -2.95
CA GLY A 167 -11.88 8.94 -3.16
C GLY A 167 -11.85 10.35 -3.75
N THR A 168 -12.69 10.63 -4.74
CA THR A 168 -12.80 11.96 -5.35
C THR A 168 -13.23 13.03 -4.34
N ALA A 169 -14.26 12.75 -3.54
CA ALA A 169 -14.72 13.67 -2.50
C ALA A 169 -13.68 13.86 -1.39
N ASN A 170 -13.04 12.77 -0.94
CA ASN A 170 -12.03 12.83 0.11
C ASN A 170 -10.80 13.66 -0.30
N LEU A 171 -10.30 13.46 -1.53
CA LEU A 171 -9.15 14.21 -2.04
C LEU A 171 -9.51 15.69 -2.25
N LYS A 172 -10.73 15.98 -2.72
CA LYS A 172 -11.20 17.36 -2.86
C LYS A 172 -11.23 18.10 -1.52
N ALA A 173 -11.65 17.42 -0.44
CA ALA A 173 -11.61 17.97 0.91
C ALA A 173 -10.19 18.25 1.43
N MET A 174 -9.16 17.69 0.79
CA MET A 174 -7.73 17.88 1.11
C MET A 174 -7.01 18.81 0.12
N ASP A 175 -7.79 19.62 -0.61
CA ASP A 175 -7.32 20.56 -1.64
C ASP A 175 -6.52 19.85 -2.75
N ILE A 176 -7.05 18.72 -3.22
CA ILE A 176 -6.53 17.98 -4.37
C ILE A 176 -7.68 17.83 -5.37
N ASN A 177 -7.57 18.48 -6.52
CA ASN A 177 -8.47 18.26 -7.65
C ASN A 177 -8.12 16.93 -8.30
N ILE A 178 -9.13 16.12 -8.57
CA ILE A 178 -8.93 14.87 -9.30
C ILE A 178 -9.90 14.77 -10.46
N VAL A 179 -9.38 14.29 -11.59
CA VAL A 179 -10.18 13.91 -12.75
C VAL A 179 -9.90 12.44 -13.06
N SER A 180 -10.96 11.67 -13.26
CA SER A 180 -10.88 10.29 -13.74
C SER A 180 -11.13 10.22 -15.25
N VAL A 181 -10.46 9.29 -15.93
CA VAL A 181 -10.75 8.99 -17.35
C VAL A 181 -12.10 8.28 -17.47
N VAL A 182 -12.41 7.40 -16.52
CA VAL A 182 -13.66 6.66 -16.48
C VAL A 182 -14.04 6.31 -15.04
N THR A 183 -15.34 6.27 -14.76
CA THR A 183 -15.91 5.74 -13.50
C THR A 183 -16.27 4.25 -13.62
N MET A 184 -16.42 3.55 -12.50
CA MET A 184 -16.85 2.15 -12.50
C MET A 184 -18.22 2.00 -13.18
N THR A 185 -19.16 2.89 -12.89
CA THR A 185 -20.51 2.86 -13.48
C THR A 185 -20.46 3.06 -15.00
N GLU A 186 -19.66 4.01 -15.50
CA GLU A 186 -19.47 4.21 -16.96
C GLU A 186 -18.80 3.00 -17.63
N MET A 187 -17.77 2.43 -16.99
CA MET A 187 -17.09 1.24 -17.49
C MET A 187 -18.07 0.06 -17.61
N MET A 188 -18.89 -0.19 -16.59
CA MET A 188 -19.89 -1.26 -16.62
C MET A 188 -20.94 -1.02 -17.71
N SER A 189 -21.40 0.22 -17.87
CA SER A 189 -22.34 0.59 -18.93
C SER A 189 -21.78 0.32 -20.33
N ILE A 190 -20.49 0.63 -20.55
CA ILE A 190 -19.81 0.37 -21.82
C ILE A 190 -19.68 -1.14 -22.07
N LEU A 191 -19.29 -1.92 -21.07
CA LEU A 191 -19.14 -3.37 -21.20
C LEU A 191 -20.48 -4.07 -21.46
N LEU A 192 -21.56 -3.64 -20.78
CA LEU A 192 -22.91 -4.15 -20.99
C LEU A 192 -23.39 -3.85 -22.42
N LYS A 193 -23.23 -2.59 -22.87
CA LYS A 193 -23.63 -2.16 -24.22
C LYS A 193 -22.97 -2.97 -25.34
N HIS A 194 -21.76 -3.46 -25.12
CA HIS A 194 -21.00 -4.26 -26.10
C HIS A 194 -21.11 -5.78 -25.87
N GLY A 195 -21.97 -6.23 -24.96
CA GLY A 195 -22.17 -7.64 -24.67
C GLY A 195 -20.96 -8.33 -24.03
N CYS A 196 -20.05 -7.57 -23.42
CA CYS A 196 -18.92 -8.13 -22.67
C CYS A 196 -19.35 -8.70 -21.31
N ILE A 197 -20.46 -8.20 -20.76
CA ILE A 197 -21.08 -8.68 -19.53
C ILE A 197 -22.60 -8.79 -19.71
N ASP A 198 -23.23 -9.61 -18.88
CA ASP A 198 -24.69 -9.69 -18.80
C ASP A 198 -25.28 -8.67 -17.81
N GLN A 199 -26.60 -8.50 -17.85
CA GLN A 199 -27.33 -7.58 -16.97
C GLN A 199 -27.14 -7.94 -15.48
N VAL A 200 -27.05 -9.23 -15.17
CA VAL A 200 -26.87 -9.71 -13.79
C VAL A 200 -25.53 -9.27 -13.21
N THR A 201 -24.45 -9.43 -13.98
CA THR A 201 -23.11 -8.97 -13.60
C THR A 201 -23.08 -7.46 -13.43
N HIS A 202 -23.64 -6.73 -14.41
CA HIS A 202 -23.75 -5.28 -14.36
C HIS A 202 -24.43 -4.80 -13.07
N ASP A 203 -25.62 -5.31 -12.78
CA ASP A 203 -26.42 -4.87 -11.63
C ASP A 203 -25.73 -5.22 -10.30
N SER A 204 -25.09 -6.39 -10.22
CA SER A 204 -24.33 -6.79 -9.03
C SER A 204 -23.16 -5.84 -8.72
N VAL A 205 -22.51 -5.30 -9.75
CA VAL A 205 -21.41 -4.35 -9.59
C VAL A 205 -21.93 -2.98 -9.17
N LEU A 206 -23.03 -2.51 -9.77
CA LEU A 206 -23.64 -1.23 -9.39
C LEU A 206 -24.21 -1.25 -7.97
N GLU A 207 -24.81 -2.37 -7.56
CA GLU A 207 -25.25 -2.58 -6.18
C GLU A 207 -24.04 -2.56 -5.22
N PHE A 208 -22.94 -3.21 -5.59
CA PHE A 208 -21.70 -3.14 -4.81
C PHE A 208 -21.14 -1.71 -4.69
N VAL A 209 -21.11 -0.94 -5.79
CA VAL A 209 -20.63 0.46 -5.77
C VAL A 209 -21.53 1.31 -4.89
N SER A 210 -22.86 1.21 -5.05
CA SER A 210 -23.81 2.01 -4.27
C SER A 210 -23.79 1.73 -2.77
N SER A 211 -23.57 0.47 -2.38
CA SER A 211 -23.43 0.06 -0.97
C SER A 211 -22.09 0.43 -0.32
N HIS A 212 -21.10 0.88 -1.10
CA HIS A 212 -19.73 1.16 -0.61
C HIS A 212 -19.20 2.54 -1.04
N ARG A 213 -20.09 3.53 -1.18
CA ARG A 213 -19.74 4.89 -1.60
C ARG A 213 -18.89 5.67 -0.60
N ASP A 214 -18.98 5.35 0.68
CA ASP A 214 -18.38 6.14 1.77
C ASP A 214 -17.13 5.47 2.36
N THR A 215 -16.09 5.25 1.54
CA THR A 215 -14.79 4.83 2.09
C THR A 215 -13.96 6.06 2.45
N SER A 216 -13.82 6.37 3.74
CA SER A 216 -13.00 7.51 4.19
C SER A 216 -11.51 7.26 4.00
N ILE A 217 -10.75 8.33 3.73
CA ILE A 217 -9.28 8.29 3.88
C ILE A 217 -8.98 8.15 5.37
N VAL A 218 -8.33 7.05 5.74
CA VAL A 218 -7.65 6.98 7.04
C VAL A 218 -6.42 7.87 6.93
N THR A 219 -6.56 9.15 7.22
CA THR A 219 -5.41 10.04 7.36
C THR A 219 -4.57 9.49 8.50
N LYS A 220 -3.25 9.51 8.34
CA LYS A 220 -2.36 9.35 9.50
C LYS A 220 -2.44 10.62 10.34
N GLU A 221 -3.60 10.91 10.95
CA GLU A 221 -3.51 11.33 12.34
C GLU A 221 -2.74 10.24 13.08
N LYS A 222 -1.99 10.59 14.13
CA LYS A 222 -1.08 9.70 14.87
C LYS A 222 -1.81 8.57 15.64
N THR A 223 -2.70 7.86 14.99
CA THR A 223 -3.53 6.77 15.48
C THR A 223 -3.67 5.79 14.32
N SER A 224 -2.74 4.84 14.26
CA SER A 224 -2.79 3.75 13.28
C SER A 224 -4.06 2.92 13.51
N CYS A 225 -4.72 2.45 12.46
CA CYS A 225 -5.71 1.38 12.58
C CYS A 225 -5.35 0.32 11.55
N LYS A 226 -5.29 -0.96 11.98
CA LYS A 226 -5.23 -2.12 11.09
C LYS A 226 -6.37 -3.06 11.50
N ASN A 227 -7.18 -3.47 10.52
CA ASN A 227 -8.26 -4.47 10.64
C ASN A 227 -9.42 -4.09 11.58
N GLY A 228 -9.90 -2.84 11.56
CA GLY A 228 -11.08 -2.44 12.36
C GLY A 228 -10.85 -2.42 13.88
N ILE A 229 -9.60 -2.64 14.31
CA ILE A 229 -9.15 -2.47 15.70
C ILE A 229 -8.43 -1.13 15.76
N GLN A 230 -8.84 -0.24 16.68
CA GLN A 230 -8.05 0.95 17.03
C GLN A 230 -6.64 0.49 17.39
N VAL A 231 -5.66 0.73 16.53
CA VAL A 231 -4.25 0.47 16.88
C VAL A 231 -3.77 1.73 17.59
N MET A 232 -3.98 1.77 18.90
CA MET A 232 -3.37 2.78 19.77
C MET A 232 -1.93 3.03 19.34
N ASP A 233 -1.51 4.30 19.30
CA ASP A 233 -0.14 4.67 18.96
C ASP A 233 0.84 3.90 19.84
N ARG A 234 1.39 2.80 19.29
CA ARG A 234 2.30 1.91 20.00
C ARG A 234 3.62 2.58 20.35
N LYS A 235 3.90 3.81 19.90
CA LYS A 235 5.09 4.55 20.36
C LYS A 235 4.80 5.38 21.60
N ASN A 236 3.57 5.87 21.75
CA ASN A 236 3.18 6.76 22.85
C ASN A 236 2.29 6.10 23.92
N CYS A 237 1.83 4.86 23.69
CA CYS A 237 1.02 4.09 24.63
C CYS A 237 1.92 3.29 25.60
N SER A 238 1.70 3.40 26.91
CA SER A 238 2.44 2.64 27.93
C SER A 238 2.18 1.12 27.81
N PHE A 239 3.03 0.28 28.40
CA PHE A 239 2.79 -1.17 28.37
C PHE A 239 1.52 -1.55 29.15
N GLU A 240 1.19 -0.84 30.22
CA GLU A 240 -0.05 -1.01 31.00
C GLU A 240 -1.29 -0.79 30.15
N SER A 241 -1.28 0.25 29.33
CA SER A 241 -2.37 0.56 28.39
C SER A 241 -2.48 -0.49 27.27
N ARG A 242 -1.39 -1.19 26.93
CA ARG A 242 -1.40 -2.27 25.92
C ARG A 242 -1.95 -3.59 26.44
N ILE A 243 -1.92 -3.81 27.77
CA ILE A 243 -2.50 -5.01 28.41
C ILE A 243 -4.01 -5.04 28.19
N THR A 244 -4.68 -3.90 28.28
CA THR A 244 -6.15 -3.79 28.16
C THR A 244 -6.67 -3.90 26.73
N THR A 245 -5.81 -3.66 25.73
CA THR A 245 -6.19 -3.64 24.32
C THR A 245 -5.85 -4.92 23.57
N THR A 246 -5.05 -5.82 24.15
CA THR A 246 -4.70 -7.09 23.52
C THR A 246 -5.63 -8.23 23.94
N ASN A 247 -6.11 -9.00 22.95
CA ASN A 247 -6.92 -10.19 23.19
C ASN A 247 -6.07 -11.47 23.32
N HIS A 248 -4.78 -11.42 22.98
CA HIS A 248 -3.92 -12.61 22.94
C HIS A 248 -3.19 -12.84 24.27
N PRO A 249 -3.31 -14.03 24.90
CA PRO A 249 -2.84 -14.26 26.28
C PRO A 249 -1.32 -14.14 26.44
N LEU A 250 -0.53 -14.64 25.48
CA LEU A 250 0.94 -14.49 25.54
C LEU A 250 1.39 -13.04 25.38
N THR A 251 0.70 -12.30 24.53
CA THR A 251 0.99 -10.87 24.28
C THR A 251 0.67 -10.05 25.52
N ARG A 252 -0.45 -10.37 26.19
CA ARG A 252 -0.81 -9.78 27.48
C ARG A 252 0.26 -10.05 28.54
N LYS A 253 0.66 -11.31 28.70
CA LYS A 253 1.72 -11.70 29.65
C LYS A 253 3.06 -11.00 29.37
N LEU A 254 3.44 -10.85 28.10
CA LEU A 254 4.62 -10.08 27.72
C LEU A 254 4.50 -8.62 28.20
N PHE A 255 3.39 -7.95 27.91
CA PHE A 255 3.20 -6.56 28.36
C PHE A 255 3.14 -6.43 29.89
N GLU A 256 2.54 -7.39 30.59
CA GLU A 256 2.57 -7.45 32.07
C GLU A 256 4.02 -7.53 32.59
N ILE A 257 4.85 -8.40 32.01
CA ILE A 257 6.27 -8.50 32.37
C ILE A 257 6.99 -7.18 32.09
N MET A 258 6.77 -6.59 30.91
CA MET A 258 7.42 -5.34 30.52
C MET A 258 7.04 -4.17 31.42
N ALA A 259 5.76 -4.07 31.80
CA ALA A 259 5.25 -3.07 32.73
C ALA A 259 5.82 -3.28 34.14
N ASN A 260 5.71 -4.49 34.69
CA ASN A 260 6.15 -4.82 36.04
C ASN A 260 7.65 -4.64 36.24
N LYS A 261 8.45 -5.10 35.27
CA LYS A 261 9.92 -5.05 35.33
C LYS A 261 10.50 -3.77 34.74
N LYS A 262 9.66 -2.89 34.17
CA LYS A 262 10.07 -1.67 33.46
C LYS A 262 11.16 -1.95 32.41
N THR A 263 11.03 -3.05 31.67
CA THR A 263 12.02 -3.48 30.68
C THR A 263 11.32 -3.95 29.40
N ASN A 264 11.91 -3.61 28.26
CA ASN A 264 11.57 -4.18 26.96
C ASN A 264 12.74 -4.99 26.37
N LEU A 265 13.74 -5.30 27.19
CA LEU A 265 14.96 -5.95 26.77
C LEU A 265 14.71 -7.43 26.48
N CYS A 266 15.09 -7.85 25.28
CA CYS A 266 15.16 -9.25 24.85
C CYS A 266 16.62 -9.65 24.72
N VAL A 267 16.97 -10.83 25.22
CA VAL A 267 18.30 -11.44 25.01
C VAL A 267 18.15 -12.58 24.03
N ALA A 268 18.93 -12.56 22.95
CA ALA A 268 19.15 -13.71 22.08
C ALA A 268 20.42 -14.42 22.56
N ALA A 269 20.26 -15.64 23.07
CA ALA A 269 21.33 -16.46 23.63
C ALA A 269 21.81 -17.49 22.62
N ASP A 270 22.92 -17.17 21.94
CA ASP A 270 23.60 -18.04 20.98
C ASP A 270 24.81 -18.72 21.66
N VAL A 271 24.51 -19.68 22.55
CA VAL A 271 25.50 -20.51 23.26
C VAL A 271 25.29 -21.99 22.90
N THR A 272 26.31 -22.83 23.11
CA THR A 272 26.32 -24.19 22.56
C THR A 272 26.13 -25.30 23.61
N THR A 273 26.01 -24.92 24.88
CA THR A 273 25.83 -25.86 26.01
C THR A 273 24.71 -25.42 26.93
N THR A 274 24.06 -26.40 27.57
CA THR A 274 23.00 -26.18 28.56
C THR A 274 23.51 -25.34 29.74
N GLU A 275 24.73 -25.59 30.19
CA GLU A 275 25.35 -24.92 31.33
C GLU A 275 25.54 -23.42 31.06
N GLU A 276 26.04 -23.07 29.88
CA GLU A 276 26.18 -21.67 29.46
C GLU A 276 24.83 -20.99 29.32
N LEU A 277 23.84 -21.67 28.74
CA LEU A 277 22.50 -21.12 28.53
C LEU A 277 21.80 -20.85 29.86
N VAL A 278 21.84 -21.79 30.79
CA VAL A 278 21.24 -21.66 32.13
C VAL A 278 21.97 -20.59 32.94
N SER A 279 23.31 -20.56 32.90
CA SER A 279 24.11 -19.53 33.57
C SER A 279 23.83 -18.12 33.03
N LEU A 280 23.71 -17.98 31.71
CA LEU A 280 23.34 -16.72 31.08
C LEU A 280 21.92 -16.31 31.48
N ALA A 281 20.95 -17.23 31.36
CA ALA A 281 19.54 -16.99 31.69
C ALA A 281 19.35 -16.55 33.15
N ASP A 282 20.06 -17.13 34.11
CA ASP A 282 19.96 -16.73 35.52
C ASP A 282 20.54 -15.33 35.76
N LYS A 283 21.66 -14.98 35.08
CA LYS A 283 22.30 -13.67 35.20
C LYS A 283 21.47 -12.54 34.59
N VAL A 284 20.92 -12.76 33.39
CA VAL A 284 20.16 -11.72 32.68
C VAL A 284 18.69 -11.69 33.09
N GLY A 285 18.18 -12.80 33.65
CA GLY A 285 16.80 -13.03 34.03
C GLY A 285 16.12 -11.83 34.68
N PRO A 286 16.70 -11.22 35.75
CA PRO A 286 16.10 -10.07 36.43
C PRO A 286 15.84 -8.85 35.53
N HIS A 287 16.55 -8.71 34.41
CA HIS A 287 16.56 -7.50 33.58
C HIS A 287 15.83 -7.63 32.25
N ILE A 288 15.45 -8.84 31.84
CA ILE A 288 14.85 -9.11 30.52
C ILE A 288 13.35 -9.42 30.62
N CYS A 289 12.61 -9.17 29.54
CA CYS A 289 11.24 -9.65 29.39
C CYS A 289 11.14 -10.93 28.54
N LEU A 290 12.17 -11.22 27.73
CA LEU A 290 12.19 -12.33 26.79
C LEU A 290 13.62 -12.88 26.65
N LEU A 291 13.75 -14.20 26.72
CA LEU A 291 14.96 -14.93 26.35
C LEU A 291 14.66 -15.72 25.08
N LYS A 292 15.29 -15.34 23.98
CA LYS A 292 15.32 -16.11 22.74
C LYS A 292 16.49 -17.09 22.78
N THR A 293 16.29 -18.31 22.31
CA THR A 293 17.38 -19.26 22.03
C THR A 293 17.07 -20.12 20.79
N HIS A 294 18.04 -20.95 20.42
CA HIS A 294 17.92 -22.00 19.41
C HIS A 294 18.38 -23.31 20.07
N ILE A 295 17.48 -24.25 20.31
CA ILE A 295 17.85 -25.54 20.92
C ILE A 295 18.74 -26.38 20.01
N ASP A 296 18.65 -26.18 18.70
CA ASP A 296 19.36 -26.99 17.70
C ASP A 296 20.89 -26.79 17.76
N ILE A 297 21.39 -25.68 18.33
CA ILE A 297 22.82 -25.44 18.51
C ILE A 297 23.37 -25.99 19.84
N LEU A 298 22.50 -26.49 20.73
CA LEU A 298 22.90 -27.03 22.02
C LEU A 298 23.35 -28.48 21.86
N THR A 299 24.63 -28.73 22.16
CA THR A 299 25.26 -30.05 22.03
C THR A 299 24.73 -31.09 23.03
N ASN A 300 24.18 -30.65 24.16
CA ASN A 300 23.68 -31.49 25.26
C ASN A 300 22.23 -31.18 25.64
N PHE A 301 21.39 -30.78 24.68
CA PHE A 301 19.97 -30.50 24.92
C PHE A 301 19.23 -31.74 25.47
N SER A 302 18.51 -31.56 26.57
CA SER A 302 17.71 -32.63 27.20
C SER A 302 16.48 -32.06 27.91
N GLN A 303 15.65 -32.94 28.47
CA GLN A 303 14.50 -32.52 29.30
C GLN A 303 14.95 -31.67 30.51
N ASP A 304 16.12 -31.97 31.07
CA ASP A 304 16.70 -31.20 32.18
C ASP A 304 17.01 -29.74 31.77
N THR A 305 17.40 -29.50 30.52
CA THR A 305 17.56 -28.15 29.96
C THR A 305 16.24 -27.39 29.99
N ILE A 306 15.14 -28.03 29.57
CA ILE A 306 13.81 -27.43 29.53
C ILE A 306 13.34 -27.09 30.96
N ASP A 307 13.51 -28.02 31.88
CA ASP A 307 13.05 -27.86 33.27
C ASP A 307 13.79 -26.70 33.96
N LYS A 308 15.13 -26.65 33.84
CA LYS A 308 15.95 -25.54 34.35
C LYS A 308 15.56 -24.19 33.77
N LEU A 309 15.32 -24.11 32.45
CA LEU A 309 14.90 -22.86 31.82
C LEU A 309 13.51 -22.42 32.26
N ARG A 310 12.57 -23.36 32.45
CA ARG A 310 11.24 -23.06 32.99
C ARG A 310 11.31 -22.54 34.41
N ASP A 311 12.15 -23.15 35.25
CA ASP A 311 12.35 -22.71 36.63
C ASP A 311 12.94 -21.30 36.69
N LEU A 312 13.93 -20.99 35.83
CA LEU A 312 14.48 -19.64 35.73
C LEU A 312 13.49 -18.62 35.19
N ALA A 313 12.69 -18.99 34.17
CA ALA A 313 11.65 -18.13 33.63
C ALA A 313 10.58 -17.81 34.68
N ALA A 314 10.22 -18.78 35.52
CA ALA A 314 9.31 -18.58 36.65
C ALA A 314 9.95 -17.72 37.76
N LYS A 315 11.20 -18.02 38.15
CA LYS A 315 11.97 -17.30 39.17
C LYS A 315 12.13 -15.81 38.84
N HIS A 316 12.50 -15.50 37.61
CA HIS A 316 12.85 -14.13 37.18
C HIS A 316 11.76 -13.43 36.40
N ASN A 317 10.62 -14.10 36.16
CA ASN A 317 9.49 -13.59 35.41
C ASN A 317 9.88 -13.05 34.01
N PHE A 318 10.31 -13.94 33.11
CA PHE A 318 10.52 -13.64 31.69
C PHE A 318 9.88 -14.73 30.82
N LEU A 319 9.72 -14.46 29.52
CA LEU A 319 9.23 -15.43 28.55
C LEU A 319 10.38 -16.15 27.84
N LEU A 320 10.20 -17.43 27.54
CA LEU A 320 11.09 -18.19 26.66
C LEU A 320 10.55 -18.14 25.23
N PHE A 321 11.43 -17.87 24.27
CA PHE A 321 11.11 -17.89 22.85
C PHE A 321 12.08 -18.82 22.13
N GLU A 322 11.53 -19.86 21.53
CA GLU A 322 12.31 -20.81 20.75
C GLU A 322 12.22 -20.47 19.28
N ASP A 323 13.36 -20.06 18.69
CA ASP A 323 13.42 -19.61 17.31
C ASP A 323 13.67 -20.79 16.37
N ARG A 324 12.63 -21.59 16.11
CA ARG A 324 12.70 -22.63 15.07
C ARG A 324 12.45 -22.02 13.71
N CYS A 325 13.48 -22.04 12.85
CA CYS A 325 13.32 -21.71 11.45
C CYS A 325 12.37 -22.73 10.79
N VAL A 326 11.27 -22.26 10.22
CA VAL A 326 10.25 -23.12 9.58
C VAL A 326 10.73 -23.74 8.25
N THR A 327 11.96 -23.46 7.81
CA THR A 327 12.49 -23.91 6.51
C THR A 327 13.39 -25.14 6.53
N ASP A 328 13.74 -25.70 7.69
CA ASP A 328 14.78 -26.76 7.76
C ASP A 328 14.24 -28.15 8.13
N LYS A 329 13.10 -28.52 7.57
CA LYS A 329 12.70 -29.95 7.48
C LYS A 329 12.21 -30.27 6.06
N ALA A 330 13.15 -30.78 5.27
CA ALA A 330 12.85 -31.69 4.16
C ALA A 330 12.33 -33.03 4.69
#